data_AF-J9C4L4-F1
#
_entry.id   AF-J9C4L4-F1
#
_cell.length_a   1.000
_cell.length_b   1.000
_cell.length_c   1.000
_cell.angle_alpha   90.00
_cell.angle_beta   90.00
_cell.angle_gamma   90.00
#
_symmetry.space_group_name_H-M   'P 1'
#
loop_
_entity.id
_entity.type
_entity.pdbx_description
1 polymer ?
#
loop_
_entity_poly.entity_id
_entity_poly.type
_entity_poly.pdbx_seq_one_letter_code
_entity_poly.pdbx_strand_id
1 'polypeptide(L)'
;MVVIVLTLSFVIPLLVLFAAYYFVNPWFGFALETIMCYQIFATKCLRDESMKVYYALQNNDLVDARLKLSWIVGRDTKELSETEVIKGAVETVAENTADGIIAPMLYMFIGGVPLAFLYKGINTMDSMVGYKNDKYMYFGRCAAKLDDLANLIPARITGIVMIVASYFLNLNAKGAWKVFW
;
A
#
# COMPACT_ATOMS: atom_id res chain seq x y z
N MET A 1 -20.96 -4.19 7.03
CA MET A 1 -19.59 -3.91 7.47
C MET A 1 -18.81 -3.09 6.44
N VAL A 2 -18.58 -3.63 5.23
CA VAL A 2 -17.83 -2.93 4.14
C VAL A 2 -18.33 -1.50 3.92
N VAL A 3 -19.62 -1.31 3.61
CA VAL A 3 -20.21 0.02 3.39
C VAL A 3 -20.02 0.95 4.58
N ILE A 4 -20.13 0.44 5.82
CA ILE A 4 -19.96 1.27 7.03
C ILE A 4 -18.52 1.78 7.13
N VAL A 5 -17.54 0.89 6.99
CA VAL A 5 -16.12 1.27 7.07
C VAL A 5 -15.79 2.28 5.97
N LEU A 6 -16.18 2.02 4.72
CA LEU A 6 -15.91 2.93 3.60
C LEU A 6 -16.59 4.29 3.78
N THR A 7 -17.86 4.31 4.18
CA THR A 7 -18.57 5.56 4.45
C THR A 7 -17.89 6.34 5.57
N LEU A 8 -17.50 5.69 6.67
CA LEU A 8 -16.81 6.38 7.78
C LEU A 8 -15.42 6.88 7.35
N SER A 9 -14.66 6.08 6.61
CA SER A 9 -13.35 6.46 6.06
C SER A 9 -13.42 7.67 5.13
N PHE A 10 -14.54 7.90 4.45
CA PHE A 10 -14.73 9.08 3.60
C PHE A 10 -15.32 10.27 4.36
N VAL A 11 -16.43 10.04 5.09
CA VAL A 11 -17.25 11.09 5.68
C VAL A 11 -16.55 11.76 6.87
N ILE A 12 -15.83 11.01 7.70
CA ILE A 12 -15.16 11.60 8.88
C ILE A 12 -14.09 12.62 8.43
N PRO A 13 -13.13 12.28 7.54
CA PRO A 13 -12.17 13.27 7.05
C PRO A 13 -12.82 14.47 6.37
N LEU A 14 -13.88 14.23 5.58
CA LEU A 14 -14.61 15.29 4.90
C LEU A 14 -15.24 16.28 5.90
N LEU A 15 -15.97 15.78 6.89
CA LEU A 15 -16.64 16.63 7.90
C LEU A 15 -15.63 17.36 8.80
N VAL A 16 -14.53 16.69 9.16
CA VAL A 16 -13.47 17.30 9.96
C VAL A 16 -12.81 18.45 9.21
N LEU A 17 -12.46 18.27 7.94
CA LEU A 17 -11.88 19.33 7.12
C LEU A 17 -12.88 20.45 6.85
N PHE A 18 -14.14 20.11 6.53
CA PHE A 18 -15.20 21.10 6.38
C PHE A 18 -15.31 21.95 7.66
N ALA A 19 -15.39 21.33 8.82
CA ALA A 19 -15.49 22.07 10.07
C ALA A 19 -14.25 22.94 10.34
N ALA A 20 -13.06 22.45 10.05
CA ALA A 20 -11.81 23.20 10.22
C ALA A 20 -11.75 24.46 9.33
N TYR A 21 -12.15 24.35 8.05
CA TYR A 21 -12.13 25.47 7.12
C TYR A 21 -13.25 26.49 7.38
N TYR A 22 -14.46 26.03 7.69
CA TYR A 22 -15.64 26.91 7.78
C TYR A 22 -15.93 27.45 9.20
N PHE A 23 -15.59 26.71 10.27
CA PHE A 23 -15.90 27.11 11.64
C PHE A 23 -14.69 27.55 12.47
N VAL A 24 -13.46 27.28 12.02
CA VAL A 24 -12.23 27.66 12.75
C VAL A 24 -11.47 28.77 12.01
N ASN A 25 -10.70 28.42 10.98
CA ASN A 25 -9.97 29.36 10.13
C ASN A 25 -9.32 28.62 8.94
N PRO A 26 -9.17 29.25 7.76
CA PRO A 26 -8.49 28.64 6.61
C PRO A 26 -7.07 28.12 6.86
N TRP A 27 -6.26 28.81 7.69
CA TRP A 27 -4.90 28.37 8.01
C TRP A 27 -4.88 27.09 8.86
N PHE A 28 -5.86 26.95 9.76
CA PHE A 28 -6.00 25.74 10.55
C PHE A 28 -6.47 24.57 9.67
N GLY A 29 -7.43 24.80 8.78
CA GLY A 29 -7.85 23.83 7.77
C GLY A 29 -6.68 23.33 6.93
N PHE A 30 -5.85 24.24 6.41
CA PHE A 30 -4.67 23.92 5.63
C PHE A 30 -3.62 23.10 6.41
N ALA A 31 -3.33 23.49 7.66
CA ALA A 31 -2.41 22.75 8.51
C ALA A 31 -2.92 21.34 8.80
N LEU A 32 -4.21 21.20 9.12
CA LEU A 32 -4.84 19.91 9.37
C LEU A 32 -4.83 19.03 8.12
N GLU A 33 -5.21 19.58 6.97
CA GLU A 33 -5.17 18.87 5.69
C GLU A 33 -3.76 18.36 5.36
N THR A 34 -2.74 19.19 5.59
CA THR A 34 -1.34 18.80 5.38
C THR A 34 -0.94 17.62 6.27
N ILE A 35 -1.30 17.65 7.55
CA ILE A 35 -1.06 16.53 8.48
C ILE A 35 -1.81 15.28 8.02
N MET A 36 -3.06 15.45 7.57
CA MET A 36 -3.87 14.35 7.09
C MET A 36 -3.32 13.73 5.81
N CYS A 37 -2.79 14.52 4.88
CA CYS A 37 -2.08 14.01 3.71
C CYS A 37 -0.83 13.23 4.11
N TYR A 38 -0.03 13.77 5.03
CA TYR A 38 1.24 13.16 5.45
C TYR A 38 1.05 11.75 6.04
N GLN A 39 0.03 11.54 6.87
CA GLN A 39 -0.19 10.25 7.55
C GLN A 39 -0.68 9.12 6.64
N ILE A 40 -1.16 9.42 5.42
CA ILE A 40 -1.73 8.42 4.53
C ILE A 40 -0.65 7.51 3.92
N PHE A 41 0.57 8.03 3.76
CA PHE A 41 1.66 7.32 3.09
C PHE A 41 2.39 6.35 4.04
N ALA A 42 2.63 5.13 3.58
CA ALA A 42 3.31 4.08 4.35
C ALA A 42 4.78 3.85 3.94
N THR A 43 5.44 4.87 3.37
CA THR A 43 6.77 4.77 2.73
C THR A 43 7.88 4.29 3.68
N LYS A 44 7.96 4.88 4.88
CA LYS A 44 9.04 4.60 5.83
C LYS A 44 8.99 3.18 6.35
N CYS A 45 7.82 2.74 6.81
CA CYS A 45 7.62 1.39 7.35
C CYS A 45 7.94 0.32 6.28
N LEU A 46 7.44 0.52 5.05
CA LEU A 46 7.72 -0.39 3.95
C LEU A 46 9.23 -0.55 3.70
N ARG A 47 9.97 0.56 3.66
CA ARG A 47 11.43 0.53 3.51
C ARG A 47 12.09 -0.20 4.68
N ASP A 48 11.76 0.21 5.90
CA ASP A 48 12.44 -0.27 7.11
C ASP A 48 12.25 -1.79 7.27
N GLU A 49 11.03 -2.31 7.08
CA GLU A 49 10.77 -3.75 7.16
C GLU A 49 11.39 -4.54 6.00
N SER A 50 11.33 -4.03 4.78
CA SER A 50 11.90 -4.72 3.61
C SER A 50 13.43 -4.77 3.68
N MET A 51 14.07 -3.72 4.19
CA MET A 51 15.53 -3.69 4.37
C MET A 51 16.01 -4.67 5.43
N LYS A 52 15.19 -5.05 6.42
CA LYS A 52 15.56 -6.12 7.37
C LYS A 52 15.76 -7.45 6.66
N VAL A 53 14.90 -7.78 5.68
CA VAL A 53 15.07 -8.99 4.85
C VAL A 53 16.37 -8.91 4.05
N TYR A 54 16.63 -7.76 3.43
CA TYR A 54 17.87 -7.53 2.67
C TYR A 54 19.12 -7.74 3.53
N TYR A 55 19.19 -7.14 4.72
CA TYR A 55 20.37 -7.27 5.59
C TYR A 55 20.56 -8.69 6.12
N ALA A 56 19.47 -9.43 6.41
CA ALA A 56 19.55 -10.83 6.79
C ALA A 56 20.14 -11.70 5.66
N LEU A 57 19.68 -11.50 4.42
CA LEU A 57 20.23 -12.16 3.23
C LEU A 57 21.70 -11.79 3.00
N GLN A 58 22.06 -10.51 3.15
CA GLN A 58 23.44 -10.04 3.00
C GLN A 58 24.39 -10.71 4.01
N ASN A 59 23.90 -11.04 5.20
CA ASN A 59 24.64 -11.75 6.24
C ASN A 59 24.64 -13.27 6.07
N ASN A 60 24.07 -13.81 4.97
CA ASN A 60 23.87 -15.24 4.73
C ASN A 60 23.02 -15.93 5.81
N ASP A 61 22.13 -15.20 6.50
CA ASP A 61 21.22 -15.76 7.51
C ASP A 61 19.83 -15.96 6.90
N LEU A 62 19.65 -17.12 6.27
CA LEU A 62 18.37 -17.49 5.65
C LEU A 62 17.25 -17.68 6.69
N VAL A 63 17.58 -18.09 7.91
CA VAL A 63 16.58 -18.31 8.96
C VAL A 63 16.00 -16.98 9.42
N ASP A 64 16.84 -15.98 9.69
CA ASP A 64 16.38 -14.63 10.00
C ASP A 64 15.67 -13.99 8.80
N ALA A 65 16.17 -14.17 7.58
CA ALA A 65 15.53 -13.64 6.38
C ALA A 65 14.08 -14.17 6.20
N ARG A 66 13.86 -15.47 6.42
CA ARG A 66 12.51 -16.07 6.42
C ARG A 66 11.61 -15.49 7.52
N LEU A 67 12.17 -15.27 8.71
CA LEU A 67 11.45 -14.67 9.82
C LEU A 67 11.04 -13.23 9.49
N LYS A 68 11.98 -12.39 9.02
CA LYS A 68 11.67 -11.00 8.63
C LYS A 68 10.66 -10.94 7.49
N LEU A 69 10.78 -11.83 6.49
CA LEU A 69 9.83 -11.89 5.39
C LEU A 69 8.42 -12.19 5.90
N SER A 70 8.26 -13.09 6.89
CA SER A 70 6.95 -13.44 7.45
C SER A 70 6.21 -12.28 8.12
N TRP A 71 6.90 -11.17 8.44
CA TRP A 71 6.28 -9.98 8.99
C TRP A 71 5.59 -9.13 7.91
N ILE A 72 5.97 -9.30 6.65
CA ILE A 72 5.49 -8.48 5.52
C ILE A 72 4.75 -9.29 4.46
N VAL A 73 4.69 -10.62 4.58
CA VAL A 73 3.91 -11.49 3.69
C VAL A 73 2.85 -12.27 4.45
N GLY A 74 1.72 -12.54 3.78
CA GLY A 74 0.64 -13.37 4.33
C GLY A 74 0.81 -14.88 4.15
N ARG A 75 1.96 -15.36 3.63
CA ARG A 75 2.22 -16.78 3.33
C ARG A 75 3.22 -17.40 4.30
N ASP A 76 3.19 -18.73 4.45
CA ASP A 76 4.21 -19.43 5.24
C ASP A 76 5.58 -19.29 4.57
N THR A 77 6.59 -18.88 5.35
CA THR A 77 7.96 -18.64 4.88
C THR A 77 8.97 -19.69 5.33
N LYS A 78 8.56 -20.65 6.20
CA LYS A 78 9.48 -21.56 6.90
C LYS A 78 10.36 -22.39 5.97
N GLU A 79 9.80 -22.84 4.85
CA GLU A 79 10.49 -23.72 3.90
C GLU A 79 10.97 -23.02 2.62
N LEU A 80 10.83 -21.70 2.51
CA LEU A 80 11.20 -20.97 1.30
C LEU A 80 12.72 -21.00 1.08
N SER A 81 13.15 -21.37 -0.12
CA SER A 81 14.54 -21.20 -0.55
C SER A 81 14.95 -19.73 -0.55
N GLU A 82 16.26 -19.45 -0.56
CA GLU A 82 16.79 -18.08 -0.65
C GLU A 82 16.20 -17.30 -1.85
N THR A 83 16.08 -17.96 -3.01
CA THR A 83 15.50 -17.35 -4.21
C THR A 83 14.03 -16.99 -4.01
N GLU A 84 13.26 -17.84 -3.33
CA GLU A 84 11.85 -17.56 -3.01
C GLU A 84 11.68 -16.46 -1.97
N VAL A 85 12.63 -16.33 -1.03
CA VAL A 85 12.67 -15.22 -0.07
C VAL A 85 12.94 -13.90 -0.78
N ILE A 86 13.95 -13.86 -1.66
CA ILE A 86 14.26 -12.67 -2.49
C ILE A 86 13.04 -12.29 -3.33
N LYS A 87 12.46 -13.26 -4.03
CA LYS A 87 11.27 -13.05 -4.86
C LYS A 87 10.11 -12.50 -4.03
N GLY A 88 9.83 -13.09 -2.88
CA GLY A 88 8.78 -12.63 -1.96
C GLY A 88 9.01 -11.18 -1.51
N ALA A 89 10.23 -10.83 -1.10
CA ALA A 89 10.54 -9.47 -0.69
C ALA A 89 10.33 -8.46 -1.84
N VAL A 90 10.77 -8.79 -3.06
CA VAL A 90 10.60 -7.92 -4.24
C VAL A 90 9.11 -7.78 -4.61
N GLU A 91 8.35 -8.88 -4.61
CA GLU A 91 6.90 -8.87 -4.87
C GLU A 91 6.18 -7.96 -3.86
N THR A 92 6.47 -8.14 -2.56
CA THR A 92 5.86 -7.34 -1.49
C THR A 92 6.20 -5.87 -1.59
N VAL A 93 7.46 -5.52 -1.89
CA VAL A 93 7.86 -4.12 -2.07
C VAL A 93 7.13 -3.50 -3.26
N ALA A 94 7.02 -4.21 -4.38
CA ALA A 94 6.35 -3.71 -5.57
C ALA A 94 4.84 -3.49 -5.31
N GLU A 95 4.17 -4.49 -4.73
CA GLU A 95 2.74 -4.44 -4.37
C GLU A 95 2.45 -3.29 -3.39
N ASN A 96 3.18 -3.23 -2.26
CA ASN A 96 2.97 -2.18 -1.25
C ASN A 96 3.39 -0.79 -1.74
N THR A 97 4.24 -0.67 -2.77
CA THR A 97 4.52 0.61 -3.41
C THR A 97 3.31 1.11 -4.18
N ALA A 98 2.59 0.23 -4.88
CA ALA A 98 1.35 0.59 -5.54
C ALA A 98 0.30 0.98 -4.50
N ASP A 99 0.08 0.11 -3.52
CA ASP A 99 -1.06 0.23 -2.62
C ASP A 99 -0.84 1.26 -1.51
N GLY A 100 0.39 1.37 -1.01
CA GLY A 100 0.74 2.21 0.14
C GLY A 100 1.20 3.62 -0.23
N ILE A 101 1.49 3.88 -1.51
CA ILE A 101 2.08 5.14 -1.97
C ILE A 101 1.34 5.68 -3.21
N ILE A 102 1.41 4.98 -4.35
CA ILE A 102 0.91 5.53 -5.63
C ILE A 102 -0.62 5.64 -5.65
N ALA A 103 -1.35 4.62 -5.21
CA ALA A 103 -2.80 4.65 -5.16
C ALA A 103 -3.31 5.76 -4.22
N PRO A 104 -2.82 5.89 -2.96
CA PRO A 104 -3.19 7.02 -2.13
C PRO A 104 -2.84 8.38 -2.73
N MET A 105 -1.69 8.53 -3.40
CA MET A 105 -1.33 9.77 -4.11
C MET A 105 -2.34 10.10 -5.22
N LEU A 106 -2.75 9.10 -6.02
CA LEU A 106 -3.70 9.28 -7.11
C LEU A 106 -5.08 9.70 -6.58
N TYR A 107 -5.60 8.99 -5.58
CA TYR A 107 -6.89 9.30 -4.98
C TYR A 107 -6.90 10.63 -4.23
N MET A 108 -5.77 10.99 -3.60
CA MET A 108 -5.55 12.32 -3.03
C MET A 108 -5.59 13.41 -4.09
N PHE A 109 -4.97 13.19 -5.26
CA PHE A 109 -5.00 14.15 -6.36
C PHE A 109 -6.43 14.35 -6.91
N ILE A 110 -7.23 13.27 -7.00
CA ILE A 110 -8.58 13.33 -7.57
C ILE A 110 -9.59 13.97 -6.62
N GLY A 111 -9.55 13.62 -5.33
CA GLY A 111 -10.62 13.96 -4.38
C GLY A 111 -10.12 14.47 -3.04
N GLY A 112 -8.85 14.85 -2.94
CA GLY A 112 -8.23 15.33 -1.72
C GLY A 112 -8.11 14.25 -0.64
N VAL A 113 -7.93 14.71 0.59
CA VAL A 113 -7.83 13.86 1.78
C VAL A 113 -8.99 12.85 1.91
N PRO A 114 -10.28 13.22 1.73
CA PRO A 114 -11.38 12.26 1.92
C PRO A 114 -11.28 11.04 1.01
N LEU A 115 -10.91 11.23 -0.26
CA LEU A 115 -10.82 10.13 -1.21
C LEU A 115 -9.57 9.27 -0.97
N ALA A 116 -8.47 9.88 -0.54
CA ALA A 116 -7.27 9.15 -0.13
C ALA A 116 -7.52 8.26 1.10
N PHE A 117 -8.28 8.76 2.09
CA PHE A 117 -8.69 7.98 3.25
C PHE A 117 -9.69 6.86 2.89
N LEU A 118 -10.62 7.12 1.97
CA LEU A 118 -11.52 6.09 1.46
C LEU A 118 -10.72 4.94 0.85
N TYR A 119 -9.78 5.25 -0.05
CA TYR A 119 -8.90 4.24 -0.64
C TYR A 119 -8.09 3.50 0.42
N LYS A 120 -7.50 4.21 1.41
CA LYS A 120 -6.77 3.55 2.50
C LYS A 120 -7.67 2.62 3.31
N GLY A 121 -8.94 2.95 3.47
CA GLY A 121 -9.96 2.09 4.06
C GLY A 121 -10.24 0.83 3.24
N ILE A 122 -10.28 0.93 1.90
CA ILE A 122 -10.40 -0.22 0.99
C ILE A 122 -9.21 -1.16 1.18
N ASN A 123 -7.99 -0.63 1.05
CA ASN A 123 -6.75 -1.41 1.15
C ASN A 123 -6.56 -2.07 2.52
N THR A 124 -6.85 -1.33 3.60
CA THR A 124 -6.78 -1.89 4.97
C THR A 124 -7.81 -3.01 5.17
N MET A 125 -8.99 -2.91 4.54
CA MET A 125 -10.03 -3.92 4.65
C MET A 125 -9.65 -5.22 3.92
N ASP A 126 -9.01 -5.12 2.77
CA ASP A 126 -8.48 -6.31 2.08
C ASP A 126 -7.46 -7.05 2.96
N SER A 127 -6.50 -6.32 3.53
CA SER A 127 -5.50 -6.92 4.43
C SER A 127 -6.08 -7.50 5.73
N MET A 128 -7.16 -6.95 6.29
CA MET A 128 -7.74 -7.43 7.55
C MET A 128 -8.82 -8.52 7.39
N VAL A 129 -9.59 -8.48 6.30
CA VAL A 129 -10.81 -9.29 6.12
C VAL A 129 -10.74 -10.19 4.89
N GLY A 130 -9.81 -9.93 3.96
CA GLY A 130 -9.60 -10.73 2.75
C GLY A 130 -9.06 -12.14 3.01
N TYR A 131 -8.51 -12.42 4.20
CA TYR A 131 -8.01 -13.75 4.55
C TYR A 131 -9.13 -14.79 4.51
N LYS A 132 -8.85 -15.93 3.84
CA LYS A 132 -9.71 -17.12 3.78
C LYS A 132 -9.84 -17.76 5.17
N ASN A 133 -10.69 -17.19 5.99
CA ASN A 133 -11.18 -17.80 7.21
C ASN A 133 -12.67 -18.08 7.01
N ASP A 134 -13.15 -19.27 7.36
CA ASP A 134 -14.53 -19.74 7.09
C ASP A 134 -15.62 -18.78 7.61
N LYS A 135 -15.24 -17.89 8.53
CA LYS A 135 -16.09 -16.84 9.13
C LYS A 135 -16.31 -15.58 8.27
N TYR A 136 -15.43 -15.28 7.31
CA TYR A 136 -15.44 -14.01 6.55
C TYR A 136 -15.55 -14.16 5.02
N MET A 137 -15.76 -15.37 4.53
CA MET A 137 -15.68 -15.73 3.11
C MET A 137 -16.50 -14.82 2.16
N TYR A 138 -17.70 -14.40 2.56
CA TYR A 138 -18.55 -13.51 1.75
C TYR A 138 -18.14 -12.03 1.81
N PHE A 139 -17.62 -11.56 2.95
CA PHE A 139 -17.20 -10.16 3.12
C PHE A 139 -15.78 -9.93 2.56
N GLY A 140 -14.85 -10.85 2.81
CA GLY A 140 -13.49 -10.81 2.29
C GLY A 140 -13.46 -10.79 0.76
N ARG A 141 -14.33 -11.54 0.10
CA ARG A 141 -14.40 -11.54 -1.38
C ARG A 141 -14.88 -10.21 -1.97
N CYS A 142 -15.74 -9.49 -1.26
CA CYS A 142 -16.20 -8.17 -1.69
C CYS A 142 -15.10 -7.12 -1.48
N ALA A 143 -14.41 -7.16 -0.34
CA ALA A 143 -13.27 -6.28 -0.05
C ALA A 143 -12.13 -6.48 -1.05
N ALA A 144 -11.71 -7.72 -1.29
CA ALA A 144 -10.64 -8.03 -2.24
C ALA A 144 -10.95 -7.57 -3.67
N LYS A 145 -12.16 -7.83 -4.16
CA LYS A 145 -12.56 -7.37 -5.50
C LYS A 145 -12.61 -5.85 -5.63
N LEU A 146 -13.00 -5.17 -4.55
CA LEU A 146 -13.05 -3.70 -4.54
C LEU A 146 -11.64 -3.12 -4.54
N ASP A 147 -10.72 -3.72 -3.78
CA ASP A 147 -9.32 -3.34 -3.79
C ASP A 147 -8.69 -3.57 -5.17
N ASP A 148 -8.87 -4.76 -5.76
CA ASP A 148 -8.41 -5.07 -7.12
C ASP A 148 -8.88 -4.02 -8.14
N LEU A 149 -10.14 -3.60 -8.04
CA LEU A 149 -10.72 -2.60 -8.93
C LEU A 149 -10.14 -1.20 -8.68
N ALA A 150 -9.97 -0.83 -7.41
CA ALA A 150 -9.39 0.45 -7.02
C ALA A 150 -7.90 0.55 -7.42
N ASN A 151 -7.18 -0.57 -7.40
CA ASN A 151 -5.76 -0.65 -7.76
C ASN A 151 -5.50 -0.88 -9.25
N LEU A 152 -6.53 -1.14 -10.07
CA LEU A 152 -6.36 -1.42 -11.49
C LEU A 152 -5.57 -0.33 -12.26
N ILE A 153 -5.87 0.94 -11.99
CA ILE A 153 -5.18 2.09 -12.59
C ILE A 153 -3.89 2.40 -11.82
N PRO A 154 -3.90 2.57 -10.48
CA PRO A 154 -2.68 2.80 -9.71
C PRO A 154 -1.56 1.80 -9.96
N ALA A 155 -1.84 0.50 -10.01
CA ALA A 155 -0.82 -0.54 -10.21
C ALA A 155 -0.09 -0.38 -11.55
N ARG A 156 -0.81 0.00 -12.62
CA ARG A 156 -0.20 0.28 -13.93
C ARG A 156 0.67 1.53 -13.90
N ILE A 157 0.20 2.59 -13.24
CA ILE A 157 0.97 3.82 -13.04
C ILE A 157 2.26 3.50 -12.25
N THR A 158 2.15 2.72 -11.18
CA THR A 158 3.29 2.28 -10.38
C THR A 158 4.33 1.57 -11.23
N GLY A 159 3.92 0.58 -12.03
CA GLY A 159 4.85 -0.13 -12.91
C GLY A 159 5.56 0.79 -13.90
N ILE A 160 4.85 1.72 -14.54
CA ILE A 160 5.44 2.72 -15.44
C ILE A 160 6.44 3.61 -14.68
N VAL A 161 6.07 4.11 -13.50
CA VAL A 161 6.94 4.95 -12.67
C VAL A 161 8.19 4.18 -12.23
N MET A 162 8.07 2.91 -11.88
CA MET A 162 9.22 2.05 -11.55
C MET A 162 10.15 1.84 -12.75
N ILE A 163 9.60 1.67 -13.96
CA ILE A 163 10.40 1.56 -15.19
C ILE A 163 11.16 2.86 -15.46
N VAL A 164 10.48 4.00 -15.36
CA VAL A 164 11.11 5.33 -15.51
C VAL A 164 12.20 5.54 -14.45
N ALA A 165 11.92 5.21 -13.19
CA ALA A 165 12.91 5.27 -12.11
C ALA A 165 14.12 4.37 -12.40
N SER A 166 13.89 3.16 -12.90
CA SER A 166 14.98 2.23 -13.26
C SER A 166 15.90 2.81 -14.34
N TYR A 167 15.36 3.59 -15.29
CA TYR A 167 16.16 4.29 -16.30
C TYR A 167 17.05 5.36 -15.66
N PHE A 168 16.49 6.22 -14.79
CA PHE A 168 17.25 7.26 -14.10
C PHE A 168 18.31 6.71 -13.13
N LEU A 169 18.08 5.52 -12.57
CA LEU A 169 19.00 4.83 -11.68
C LEU A 169 20.05 3.97 -12.42
N ASN A 170 20.12 4.03 -13.75
CA ASN A 170 20.99 3.17 -14.59
C ASN A 170 20.80 1.66 -14.35
N LEU A 171 19.57 1.23 -14.05
CA LEU A 171 19.16 -0.16 -13.94
C LEU A 171 18.60 -0.68 -15.29
N ASN A 172 18.19 -1.96 -15.34
CA ASN A 172 17.71 -2.60 -16.56
C ASN A 172 16.25 -2.24 -16.91
N ALA A 173 16.02 -1.00 -17.34
CA ALA A 173 14.69 -0.51 -17.74
C ALA A 173 14.06 -1.30 -18.90
N LYS A 174 14.88 -1.78 -19.85
CA LYS A 174 14.41 -2.62 -20.96
C LYS A 174 13.88 -3.97 -20.44
N GLY A 175 14.55 -4.55 -19.45
CA GLY A 175 14.11 -5.77 -18.78
C GLY A 175 12.80 -5.54 -18.02
N ALA A 176 12.71 -4.45 -17.25
CA ALA A 176 11.50 -4.10 -16.52
C ALA A 176 10.28 -3.91 -17.46
N TRP A 177 10.46 -3.23 -18.60
CA TRP A 177 9.41 -3.06 -19.60
C TRP A 177 8.92 -4.39 -20.18
N LYS A 178 9.81 -5.36 -20.39
CA LYS A 178 9.43 -6.69 -20.91
C LYS A 178 8.63 -7.52 -19.92
N VAL A 179 8.81 -7.31 -18.62
CA VAL A 179 8.11 -8.05 -17.55
C VAL A 179 6.76 -7.41 -17.22
N PHE A 180 6.61 -6.10 -17.46
CA PHE A 180 5.39 -5.36 -17.15
C PHE A 180 4.18 -5.73 -18.04
N TRP A 181 4.43 -6.22 -19.26
CA TRP A 181 3.41 -6.66 -20.22
C TRP A 181 3.24 -8.18 -20.19
#